data_AF-A0A7W9L781-F1
#
_entry.id   AF-A0A7W9L781-F1
#
_cell.length_a   1.000
_cell.length_b   1.000
_cell.length_c   1.000
_cell.angle_alpha   90.00
_cell.angle_beta   90.00
_cell.angle_gamma   90.00
#
_symmetry.space_group_name_H-M   'P 1'
#
loop_
_entity.id
_entity.type
_entity.pdbx_description
1 polymer ?
#
loop_
_entity_poly.entity_id
_entity_poly.type
_entity_poly.pdbx_seq_one_letter_code
_entity_poly.pdbx_strand_id
1 'polypeptide(L)'
;MYNSGLSIKDALEDVSKNLYVLPAIQREFVWKPEQICRLFDSLMQGYPFGTFLFWKVEPEKSGQFKFYGFVQNYHERDAAHCPELGALPNRELTAVLDGQQRLTALNIGLRGSMAIKEPNKRWSNANAFPKRVLHVDLLAAKGEDEEGEAYRFRFLELEKAKADAESLWYPVPDILAVTNVGRLSQWLFGRFQEVGLGGESELFNRASDTLHRLYEVVHTARNLTHYTERSQELDRVLRIFIRMNSGGDRPVLFRLAPQRRCCPVVGARRPSGDSWPRRRVEPGG
;
A
#
# COMPACT_ATOMS: atom_id res chain seq x y z
N MET A 1 -12.28 -4.04 -23.14
CA MET A 1 -12.12 -5.51 -23.01
C MET A 1 -11.63 -5.79 -21.61
N TYR A 2 -12.30 -6.68 -20.88
CA TYR A 2 -11.78 -7.21 -19.61
C TYR A 2 -10.65 -8.16 -19.97
N ASN A 3 -9.42 -7.87 -19.54
CA ASN A 3 -8.28 -8.74 -19.81
C ASN A 3 -8.11 -9.72 -18.65
N SER A 4 -7.78 -10.96 -19.00
CA SER A 4 -7.56 -12.11 -18.11
C SER A 4 -6.70 -11.74 -16.89
N GLY A 5 -7.12 -12.19 -15.71
CA GLY A 5 -6.65 -11.68 -14.42
C GLY A 5 -5.14 -11.64 -14.23
N LEU A 6 -4.68 -10.57 -13.59
CA LEU A 6 -3.29 -10.36 -13.18
C LEU A 6 -3.07 -11.06 -11.83
N SER A 7 -1.88 -11.64 -11.59
CA SER A 7 -1.54 -12.13 -10.26
C SER A 7 -1.19 -10.96 -9.32
N ILE A 8 -1.36 -11.15 -8.01
CA ILE A 8 -0.95 -10.13 -7.04
C ILE A 8 0.55 -9.84 -7.17
N LYS A 9 1.36 -10.88 -7.34
CA LYS A 9 2.81 -10.72 -7.54
C LYS A 9 3.13 -9.83 -8.74
N ASP A 10 2.54 -10.10 -9.91
CA ASP A 10 2.81 -9.31 -11.12
C ASP A 10 2.42 -7.84 -10.92
N ALA A 11 1.25 -7.60 -10.30
CA ALA A 11 0.80 -6.24 -9.98
C ALA A 11 1.78 -5.51 -9.06
N LEU A 12 2.26 -6.18 -8.02
CA LEU A 12 3.21 -5.60 -7.07
C LEU A 12 4.62 -5.43 -7.66
N GLU A 13 5.01 -6.28 -8.60
CA GLU A 13 6.23 -6.07 -9.39
C GLU A 13 6.13 -4.80 -10.25
N ASP A 14 5.00 -4.58 -10.91
CA ASP A 14 4.77 -3.36 -11.69
C ASP A 14 4.74 -2.10 -10.82
N VAL A 15 4.17 -2.20 -9.60
CA VAL A 15 4.27 -1.14 -8.59
C VAL A 15 5.73 -0.90 -8.19
N SER A 16 6.52 -1.96 -7.99
CA SER A 16 7.93 -1.83 -7.61
C SER A 16 8.80 -1.18 -8.68
N LYS A 17 8.48 -1.41 -9.96
CA LYS A 17 9.18 -0.85 -11.12
C LYS A 17 8.72 0.56 -11.48
N ASN A 18 7.80 1.14 -10.68
CA ASN A 18 7.10 2.40 -10.93
C ASN A 18 6.39 2.44 -12.29
N LEU A 19 5.88 1.28 -12.74
CA LEU A 19 5.03 1.17 -13.93
C LEU A 19 3.57 1.44 -13.56
N TYR A 20 3.16 1.00 -12.37
CA TYR A 20 1.85 1.33 -11.81
C TYR A 20 1.99 2.59 -10.95
N VAL A 21 1.13 3.57 -11.24
CA VAL A 21 1.21 4.89 -10.63
C VAL A 21 -0.17 5.38 -10.19
N LEU A 22 -0.19 6.31 -9.26
CA LEU A 22 -1.41 6.98 -8.81
C LEU A 22 -1.51 8.37 -9.48
N PRO A 23 -2.63 8.69 -10.15
CA PRO A 23 -2.84 10.02 -10.74
C PRO A 23 -3.12 11.05 -9.64
N ALA A 24 -2.75 12.32 -9.84
CA ALA A 24 -2.88 13.40 -8.83
C ALA A 24 -4.28 13.69 -8.23
N ILE A 25 -5.33 13.02 -8.72
CA ILE A 25 -6.70 13.10 -8.16
C ILE A 25 -6.93 12.02 -7.06
N GLN A 26 -5.92 11.22 -6.75
CA GLN A 26 -6.00 10.12 -5.79
C GLN A 26 -6.31 10.64 -4.38
N ARG A 27 -7.12 9.88 -3.64
CA ARG A 27 -7.32 10.13 -2.20
C ARG A 27 -6.16 9.53 -1.41
N GLU A 28 -5.83 10.14 -0.27
CA GLU A 28 -4.81 9.61 0.64
C GLU A 28 -5.17 8.21 1.14
N PHE A 29 -4.15 7.45 1.54
CA PHE A 29 -4.33 6.14 2.14
C PHE A 29 -4.89 6.28 3.55
N VAL A 30 -6.05 5.67 3.81
CA VAL A 30 -6.79 5.81 5.08
C VAL A 30 -7.13 4.48 5.75
N TRP A 31 -6.68 3.36 5.18
CA TRP A 31 -6.99 2.05 5.74
C TRP A 31 -6.19 1.76 7.01
N LYS A 32 -6.89 1.23 8.01
CA LYS A 32 -6.31 0.76 9.28
C LYS A 32 -5.78 -0.69 9.14
N PRO A 33 -4.90 -1.15 10.04
CA PRO A 33 -4.34 -2.50 10.00
C PRO A 33 -5.41 -3.59 9.90
N GLU A 34 -6.53 -3.43 10.62
CA GLU A 34 -7.61 -4.41 10.67
C GLU A 34 -8.29 -4.58 9.30
N GLN A 35 -8.40 -3.49 8.52
CA GLN A 35 -8.97 -3.54 7.18
C GLN A 35 -8.05 -4.29 6.20
N ILE A 36 -6.73 -4.13 6.37
CA ILE A 36 -5.75 -4.89 5.60
C ILE A 36 -5.83 -6.37 6.00
N CYS A 37 -5.88 -6.70 7.29
CA CYS A 37 -6.03 -8.09 7.75
C CYS A 37 -7.29 -8.75 7.14
N ARG A 38 -8.44 -8.07 7.19
CA ARG A 38 -9.70 -8.55 6.57
C ARG A 38 -9.60 -8.73 5.06
N LEU A 39 -8.85 -7.85 4.36
CA LEU A 39 -8.59 -7.99 2.93
C LEU A 39 -7.83 -9.29 2.63
N PHE A 40 -6.78 -9.58 3.40
CA PHE A 40 -5.97 -10.79 3.22
C PHE A 40 -6.75 -12.06 3.59
N ASP A 41 -7.54 -12.02 4.65
CA ASP A 41 -8.45 -13.10 5.00
C ASP A 41 -9.45 -13.38 3.86
N SER A 42 -10.10 -12.34 3.34
CA SER A 42 -11.04 -12.48 2.22
C SER A 42 -10.38 -13.07 0.98
N LEU A 43 -9.14 -12.67 0.70
CA LEU A 43 -8.33 -13.21 -0.39
C LEU A 43 -8.02 -14.71 -0.21
N MET A 44 -7.66 -15.11 1.00
CA MET A 44 -7.38 -16.51 1.34
C MET A 44 -8.63 -17.38 1.21
N GLN A 45 -9.79 -16.86 1.58
CA GLN A 45 -11.09 -17.53 1.42
C GLN A 45 -11.58 -17.60 -0.04
N GLY A 46 -10.98 -16.81 -0.93
CA GLY A 46 -11.35 -16.79 -2.36
C GLY A 46 -12.55 -15.90 -2.68
N TYR A 47 -12.90 -14.97 -1.80
CA TYR A 47 -13.91 -13.96 -2.10
C TYR A 47 -13.47 -13.05 -3.26
N PRO A 48 -14.42 -12.51 -4.05
CA PRO A 48 -14.08 -11.65 -5.17
C PRO A 48 -13.35 -10.39 -4.68
N PHE A 49 -12.15 -10.18 -5.20
CA PHE A 49 -11.31 -9.04 -4.84
C PHE A 49 -11.81 -7.71 -5.43
N GLY A 50 -12.86 -7.76 -6.25
CA GLY A 50 -13.46 -6.67 -7.02
C GLY A 50 -12.64 -6.26 -8.25
N THR A 51 -13.18 -5.36 -9.06
CA THR A 51 -12.54 -4.93 -10.31
C THR A 51 -11.66 -3.70 -10.09
N PHE A 52 -10.53 -3.63 -10.78
CA PHE A 52 -9.67 -2.46 -10.89
C PHE A 52 -9.95 -1.67 -12.14
N LEU A 53 -9.74 -0.35 -12.08
CA LEU A 53 -9.76 0.52 -13.23
C LEU A 53 -8.37 1.10 -13.47
N PHE A 54 -7.79 0.71 -14.60
CA PHE A 54 -6.48 1.17 -15.04
C PHE A 54 -6.61 2.11 -16.23
N TRP A 55 -5.70 3.06 -16.32
CA TRP A 55 -5.54 3.94 -17.46
C TRP A 55 -4.12 3.81 -18.00
N LYS A 56 -3.99 3.37 -19.25
CA LYS A 56 -2.71 3.30 -19.94
C LYS A 56 -2.34 4.68 -20.44
N VAL A 57 -1.25 5.22 -19.91
CA VAL A 57 -0.69 6.51 -20.29
C VAL A 57 0.46 6.28 -21.25
N GLU A 58 0.34 6.88 -22.43
CA GLU A 58 1.35 6.81 -23.47
C GLU A 58 2.65 7.55 -23.07
N PRO A 59 3.83 7.06 -23.49
CA PRO A 59 5.12 7.68 -23.18
C PRO A 59 5.19 9.18 -23.49
N GLU A 60 4.55 9.62 -24.57
CA GLU A 60 4.53 11.01 -25.05
C GLU A 60 3.75 11.94 -24.10
N LYS A 61 2.80 11.38 -23.35
CA LYS A 61 1.93 12.11 -22.43
C LYS A 61 2.32 11.93 -20.97
N SER A 62 3.12 10.91 -20.65
CA SER A 62 3.61 10.62 -19.29
C SER A 62 4.23 11.83 -18.58
N GLY A 63 4.99 12.67 -19.29
CA GLY A 63 5.62 13.87 -18.72
C GLY A 63 4.67 15.05 -18.47
N GLN A 64 3.43 14.99 -18.94
CA GLN A 64 2.44 16.08 -18.80
C GLN A 64 1.67 15.98 -17.47
N PHE A 65 1.73 14.83 -16.81
CA PHE A 65 0.97 14.53 -15.60
C PHE A 65 1.91 14.38 -14.39
N LYS A 66 1.35 14.66 -13.21
CA LYS A 66 2.01 14.33 -11.94
C LYS A 66 1.50 12.99 -11.45
N PHE A 67 2.45 12.13 -11.07
CA PHE A 67 2.20 10.80 -10.59
C PHE A 67 2.79 10.58 -9.21
N TYR A 68 2.12 9.74 -8.44
CA TYR A 68 2.51 9.34 -7.10
C TYR A 68 2.70 7.82 -7.06
N GLY A 69 3.52 7.37 -6.12
CA GLY A 69 3.77 5.96 -5.87
C GLY A 69 2.82 5.41 -4.81
N PHE A 70 2.85 4.10 -4.67
CA PHE A 70 2.12 3.39 -3.63
C PHE A 70 2.91 3.42 -2.34
N VAL A 71 2.22 3.65 -1.22
CA VAL A 71 2.85 3.55 0.11
C VAL A 71 3.31 2.11 0.32
N GLN A 72 4.57 1.94 0.72
CA GLN A 72 5.14 0.64 1.10
C GLN A 72 5.33 0.56 2.62
N ASN A 73 6.02 1.54 3.21
CA ASN A 73 6.21 1.63 4.65
C ASN A 73 5.37 2.78 5.19
N TYR A 74 4.15 2.47 5.65
CA TYR A 74 3.26 3.47 6.20
C TYR A 74 3.74 3.90 7.57
N HIS A 75 3.92 5.21 7.78
CA HIS A 75 4.21 5.78 9.09
C HIS A 75 3.27 6.95 9.34
N GLU A 76 2.41 6.83 10.37
CA GLU A 76 1.33 7.79 10.63
C GLU A 76 1.81 9.24 10.78
N ARG A 77 3.00 9.46 11.36
CA ARG A 77 3.64 10.78 11.43
C ARG A 77 4.49 11.18 10.21
N ASP A 78 5.45 10.34 9.84
CA ASP A 78 6.55 10.74 8.94
C ASP A 78 6.35 10.32 7.48
N ALA A 79 5.45 9.37 7.21
CA ALA A 79 5.21 8.80 5.87
C ALA A 79 3.75 8.35 5.71
N ALA A 80 2.81 9.25 6.01
CA ALA A 80 1.38 9.00 5.86
C ALA A 80 0.90 9.19 4.42
N HIS A 81 1.63 9.97 3.63
CA HIS A 81 1.26 10.36 2.28
C HIS A 81 1.88 9.45 1.21
N CYS A 82 1.21 9.36 0.06
CA CYS A 82 1.76 8.69 -1.11
C CYS A 82 3.02 9.43 -1.61
N PRO A 83 4.15 8.73 -1.83
CA PRO A 83 5.39 9.39 -2.26
C PRO A 83 5.24 9.98 -3.67
N GLU A 84 5.75 11.18 -3.88
CA GLU A 84 5.86 11.76 -5.22
C GLU A 84 6.94 11.05 -6.03
N LEU A 85 6.61 10.57 -7.24
CA LEU A 85 7.57 9.87 -8.11
C LEU A 85 8.35 10.80 -9.05
N GLY A 86 8.12 12.12 -8.94
CA GLY A 86 8.69 13.11 -9.85
C GLY A 86 8.16 12.95 -11.28
N ALA A 87 8.89 13.52 -12.25
CA ALA A 87 8.57 13.34 -13.66
C ALA A 87 9.12 11.98 -14.15
N LEU A 88 8.25 11.18 -14.76
CA LEU A 88 8.61 9.92 -15.41
C LEU A 88 8.42 10.05 -16.93
N PRO A 89 9.22 10.89 -17.62
CA PRO A 89 9.02 11.15 -19.04
C PRO A 89 9.35 9.93 -19.88
N ASN A 90 8.64 9.78 -21.01
CA ASN A 90 8.88 8.76 -22.02
C ASN A 90 8.81 7.32 -21.50
N ARG A 91 7.91 7.05 -20.55
CA ARG A 91 7.63 5.69 -20.06
C ARG A 91 6.15 5.36 -20.27
N GLU A 92 5.87 4.15 -20.70
CA GLU A 92 4.51 3.63 -20.65
C GLU A 92 4.13 3.38 -19.19
N LEU A 93 3.10 4.08 -18.72
CA LEU A 93 2.64 4.00 -17.33
C LEU A 93 1.20 3.51 -17.28
N THR A 94 0.86 2.87 -16.17
CA THR A 94 -0.51 2.42 -15.87
C THR A 94 -0.99 3.17 -14.64
N ALA A 95 -1.84 4.17 -14.84
CA ALA A 95 -2.43 4.93 -13.75
C ALA A 95 -3.63 4.16 -13.15
N VAL A 96 -3.61 3.94 -11.85
CA VAL A 96 -4.68 3.25 -11.13
C VAL A 96 -5.75 4.27 -10.71
N LEU A 97 -6.92 4.21 -11.36
CA LEU A 97 -8.04 5.12 -11.12
C LEU A 97 -8.98 4.61 -10.02
N ASP A 98 -9.10 3.29 -9.88
CA ASP A 98 -9.86 2.66 -8.81
C ASP A 98 -9.17 1.38 -8.33
N GLY A 99 -9.43 1.00 -7.08
CA GLY A 99 -8.70 -0.02 -6.35
C GLY A 99 -7.42 0.49 -5.70
N GLN A 100 -7.21 1.80 -5.66
CA GLN A 100 -6.03 2.44 -5.07
C GLN A 100 -5.72 1.95 -3.64
N GLN A 101 -6.74 1.89 -2.76
CA GLN A 101 -6.57 1.50 -1.35
C GLN A 101 -6.25 0.01 -1.24
N ARG A 102 -6.94 -0.83 -2.02
CA ARG A 102 -6.71 -2.29 -2.08
C ARG A 102 -5.29 -2.60 -2.54
N LEU A 103 -4.81 -1.98 -3.62
CA LEU A 103 -3.45 -2.20 -4.12
C LEU A 103 -2.39 -1.65 -3.16
N THR A 104 -2.65 -0.52 -2.51
CA THR A 104 -1.77 0.02 -1.47
C THR A 104 -1.71 -0.92 -0.26
N ALA A 105 -2.84 -1.45 0.19
CA ALA A 105 -2.93 -2.42 1.28
C ALA A 105 -2.16 -3.72 0.96
N LEU A 106 -2.26 -4.22 -0.27
CA LEU A 106 -1.45 -5.34 -0.74
C LEU A 106 0.04 -5.01 -0.72
N ASN A 107 0.42 -3.82 -1.20
CA ASN A 107 1.81 -3.39 -1.24
C ASN A 107 2.41 -3.26 0.18
N ILE A 108 1.65 -2.74 1.13
CA ILE A 108 2.05 -2.66 2.55
C ILE A 108 2.15 -4.08 3.15
N GLY A 109 1.14 -4.93 2.95
CA GLY A 109 1.08 -6.26 3.55
C GLY A 109 2.13 -7.24 3.02
N LEU A 110 2.48 -7.16 1.73
CA LEU A 110 3.39 -8.10 1.08
C LEU A 110 4.81 -7.57 0.86
N ARG A 111 5.04 -6.25 0.88
CA ARG A 111 6.39 -5.68 0.63
C ARG A 111 6.85 -4.73 1.73
N GLY A 112 6.01 -4.43 2.69
CA GLY A 112 6.13 -3.24 3.50
C GLY A 112 5.86 -3.45 4.98
N SER A 113 5.44 -2.37 5.63
CA SER A 113 5.17 -2.34 7.06
C SER A 113 4.25 -1.18 7.42
N MET A 114 3.67 -1.26 8.61
CA MET A 114 2.88 -0.18 9.21
C MET A 114 3.47 0.23 10.55
N ALA A 115 3.59 1.53 10.76
CA ALA A 115 3.97 2.15 12.01
C ALA A 115 2.87 3.15 12.42
N ILE A 116 2.05 2.72 13.37
CA ILE A 116 0.94 3.50 13.93
C ILE A 116 1.26 3.82 15.38
N LYS A 117 0.83 4.99 15.83
CA LYS A 117 1.04 5.44 17.19
C LYS A 117 0.40 4.49 18.18
N GLU A 118 1.18 4.06 19.17
CA GLU A 118 0.63 3.33 20.30
C GLU A 118 -0.14 4.25 21.26
N PRO A 119 -1.24 3.75 21.84
CA PRO A 119 -1.94 4.43 22.92
C PRO A 119 -0.97 4.81 24.04
N ASN A 120 -1.23 5.93 24.71
CA ASN A 120 -0.46 6.42 25.87
C ASN A 120 1.00 6.82 25.59
N LYS A 121 1.50 6.74 24.36
CA LYS A 121 2.81 7.28 23.98
C LYS A 121 2.70 8.68 23.38
N ARG A 122 3.69 9.54 23.66
CA ARG A 122 3.75 10.92 23.13
C ARG A 122 4.07 10.92 21.63
N TRP A 123 3.43 11.80 20.87
CA TRP A 123 3.63 11.94 19.42
C TRP A 123 5.07 12.29 19.01
N SER A 124 5.77 13.02 19.88
CA SER A 124 7.18 13.38 19.69
C SER A 124 8.16 12.23 19.92
N ASN A 125 7.74 11.15 20.58
CA ASN A 125 8.61 10.01 20.85
C ASN A 125 8.73 9.13 19.60
N ALA A 126 9.95 8.92 19.11
CA ALA A 126 10.19 8.03 17.97
C ALA A 126 9.77 6.57 18.26
N ASN A 127 9.91 6.12 19.52
CA ASN A 127 9.51 4.77 19.94
C ASN A 127 7.99 4.62 20.15
N ALA A 128 7.19 5.64 19.79
CA ALA A 128 5.75 5.58 19.79
C ALA A 128 5.16 4.87 18.57
N PHE A 129 5.95 4.68 17.52
CA PHE A 129 5.54 4.13 16.23
C PHE A 129 6.31 2.84 15.95
N PRO A 130 6.00 1.73 16.63
CA PRO A 130 6.66 0.47 16.35
C PRO A 130 6.37 0.01 14.92
N LYS A 131 7.42 -0.43 14.23
CA LYS A 131 7.31 -0.98 12.88
C LYS A 131 6.72 -2.40 12.97
N ARG A 132 5.53 -2.58 12.40
CA ARG A 132 4.81 -3.86 12.39
C ARG A 132 4.71 -4.38 10.96
N VAL A 133 4.86 -5.69 10.81
CA VAL A 133 4.74 -6.41 9.55
C VAL A 133 3.53 -7.34 9.64
N LEU A 134 2.87 -7.57 8.51
CA LEU A 134 1.73 -8.48 8.45
C LEU A 134 2.21 -9.92 8.65
N HIS A 135 1.60 -10.61 9.61
CA HIS A 135 1.82 -12.02 9.88
C HIS A 135 0.50 -12.78 9.80
N VAL A 136 0.58 -14.06 9.44
CA VAL A 136 -0.53 -15.01 9.50
C VAL A 136 -0.23 -16.07 10.56
N ASP A 137 -1.22 -16.40 11.38
CA ASP A 137 -1.13 -17.49 12.34
C ASP A 137 -1.39 -18.82 11.61
N LEU A 138 -0.42 -19.73 11.65
CA LEU A 138 -0.52 -21.03 11.01
C LEU A 138 -1.20 -22.09 11.88
N LEU A 139 -1.31 -21.86 13.19
CA LEU A 139 -1.92 -22.81 14.14
C LEU A 139 -3.41 -22.51 14.37
N ALA A 140 -3.82 -21.26 14.11
CA ALA A 140 -5.21 -20.84 14.22
C ALA A 140 -6.15 -21.84 13.54
N ALA A 141 -7.10 -22.37 14.30
CA ALA A 141 -8.18 -23.15 13.73
C ALA A 141 -9.01 -22.25 12.81
N LYS A 142 -9.46 -22.79 11.67
CA LYS A 142 -10.47 -22.13 10.85
C LYS A 142 -11.75 -22.09 11.66
N GLY A 143 -12.06 -20.95 12.25
CA GLY A 143 -13.30 -20.74 12.98
C GLY A 143 -14.43 -20.40 12.02
N GLU A 144 -15.62 -20.89 12.33
CA GLU A 144 -16.89 -20.32 11.82
C GLU A 144 -17.33 -19.23 12.79
N ASP A 145 -16.49 -18.22 12.96
CA ASP A 145 -16.81 -17.07 13.80
C ASP A 145 -18.07 -16.39 13.21
N GLU A 146 -18.93 -15.78 14.04
CA GLU A 146 -20.12 -15.04 13.53
C GLU A 146 -19.76 -13.93 12.52
N GLU A 147 -18.48 -13.48 12.52
CA GLU A 147 -17.91 -12.53 11.55
C GLU A 147 -17.21 -13.17 10.33
N GLY A 148 -17.01 -14.49 10.30
CA GLY A 148 -16.42 -15.23 9.19
C GLY A 148 -14.90 -15.08 9.00
N GLU A 149 -14.11 -14.75 10.04
CA GLU A 149 -12.63 -14.68 9.97
C GLU A 149 -12.03 -16.10 9.91
N ALA A 150 -11.72 -16.60 8.71
CA ALA A 150 -11.18 -17.96 8.53
C ALA A 150 -9.66 -18.04 8.78
N TYR A 151 -8.94 -16.95 8.50
CA TYR A 151 -7.49 -16.85 8.65
C TYR A 151 -7.11 -15.66 9.52
N ARG A 152 -6.35 -15.91 10.60
CA ARG A 152 -5.95 -14.87 11.55
C ARG A 152 -4.72 -14.12 11.05
N PHE A 153 -4.95 -12.92 10.51
CA PHE A 153 -3.90 -11.98 10.12
C PHE A 153 -3.73 -10.88 11.17
N ARG A 154 -2.48 -10.57 11.55
CA ARG A 154 -2.18 -9.47 12.48
C ARG A 154 -0.89 -8.73 12.09
N PHE A 155 -0.86 -7.42 12.33
CA PHE A 155 0.36 -6.63 12.22
C PHE A 155 1.14 -6.72 13.53
N LEU A 156 2.30 -7.38 13.49
CA LEU A 156 3.14 -7.64 14.66
C LEU A 156 4.56 -7.13 14.45
N GLU A 157 5.20 -6.76 15.55
CA GLU A 157 6.66 -6.56 15.57
C GLU A 157 7.34 -7.93 15.51
N LEU A 158 8.46 -8.02 14.79
CA LEU A 158 9.16 -9.28 14.57
C LEU A 158 9.52 -10.00 15.88
N GLU A 159 9.93 -9.25 16.90
CA GLU A 159 10.31 -9.79 18.21
C GLU A 159 9.08 -10.29 18.99
N LYS A 160 7.94 -9.61 18.89
CA LYS A 160 6.69 -10.04 19.52
C LYS A 160 6.15 -11.30 18.86
N ALA A 161 6.24 -11.39 17.53
CA ALA A 161 5.84 -12.58 16.78
C ALA A 161 6.68 -13.82 17.14
N LYS A 162 7.96 -13.64 17.49
CA LYS A 162 8.84 -14.74 17.92
C LYS A 162 8.64 -15.15 19.38
N ALA A 163 8.25 -14.19 20.24
CA ALA A 163 8.06 -14.41 21.66
C ALA A 163 6.72 -15.07 22.01
N ASP A 164 5.79 -15.10 21.06
CA ASP A 164 4.50 -15.77 21.19
C ASP A 164 4.69 -17.30 21.19
N ALA A 165 4.29 -17.94 22.27
CA ALA A 165 4.42 -19.39 22.46
C ALA A 165 3.17 -20.16 21.99
N GLU A 166 2.03 -19.49 21.81
CA GLU A 166 0.75 -20.13 21.49
C GLU A 166 0.46 -20.14 19.99
N SER A 167 1.01 -19.17 19.25
CA SER A 167 0.79 -19.00 17.81
C SER A 167 2.08 -19.18 17.00
N LEU A 168 1.96 -19.75 15.80
CA LEU A 168 3.07 -19.84 14.85
C LEU A 168 2.90 -18.79 13.75
N TRP A 169 3.55 -17.65 13.93
CA TRP A 169 3.45 -16.52 13.01
C TRP A 169 4.37 -16.67 11.80
N TYR A 170 3.80 -16.65 10.60
CA TYR A 170 4.54 -16.53 9.35
C TYR A 170 4.52 -15.08 8.84
N PRO A 171 5.68 -14.45 8.59
CA PRO A 171 5.75 -13.12 8.00
C PRO A 171 5.28 -13.15 6.54
N VAL A 172 4.15 -12.50 6.27
CA VAL A 172 3.52 -12.51 4.94
C VAL A 172 4.44 -12.00 3.83
N PRO A 173 5.27 -10.94 4.01
CA PRO A 173 6.16 -10.48 2.94
C PRO A 173 7.14 -11.52 2.39
N ASP A 174 7.56 -12.47 3.23
CA ASP A 174 8.53 -13.48 2.83
C ASP A 174 7.98 -14.39 1.72
N ILE A 175 6.64 -14.50 1.61
CA ILE A 175 6.00 -15.29 0.55
C ILE A 175 6.39 -14.81 -0.85
N LEU A 176 6.67 -13.51 -1.06
CA LEU A 176 7.04 -13.01 -2.39
C LEU A 176 8.40 -13.53 -2.86
N ALA A 177 9.32 -13.78 -1.92
CA ALA A 177 10.66 -14.28 -2.21
C ALA A 177 10.70 -15.80 -2.43
N VAL A 178 9.63 -16.51 -2.07
CA VAL A 178 9.53 -17.95 -2.22
C VAL A 178 9.42 -18.32 -3.71
N THR A 179 10.34 -19.15 -4.17
CA THR A 179 10.39 -19.61 -5.56
C THR A 179 9.58 -20.87 -5.82
N ASN A 180 9.41 -21.72 -4.80
CA ASN A 180 8.64 -22.97 -4.91
C ASN A 180 8.05 -23.38 -3.56
N VAL A 181 7.06 -24.27 -3.64
CA VAL A 181 6.35 -24.79 -2.46
C VAL A 181 7.27 -25.62 -1.56
N GLY A 182 8.28 -26.31 -2.12
CA GLY A 182 9.22 -27.11 -1.31
C GLY A 182 10.02 -26.28 -0.29
N ARG A 183 10.36 -25.03 -0.60
CA ARG A 183 10.99 -24.10 0.36
C ARG A 183 10.06 -23.75 1.52
N LEU A 184 8.76 -23.64 1.28
CA LEU A 184 7.77 -23.42 2.34
C LEU A 184 7.69 -24.62 3.27
N SER A 185 7.62 -25.83 2.72
CA SER A 185 7.59 -27.06 3.51
C SER A 185 8.86 -27.23 4.34
N GLN A 186 10.04 -26.90 3.77
CA GLN A 186 11.31 -26.92 4.51
C GLN A 186 11.33 -25.91 5.66
N TRP A 187 10.89 -24.68 5.41
CA TRP A 187 10.79 -23.64 6.44
C TRP A 187 9.83 -24.07 7.55
N LEU A 188 8.65 -24.59 7.18
CA LEU A 188 7.63 -25.05 8.11
C LEU A 188 8.15 -26.18 9.00
N PHE A 189 8.81 -27.17 8.41
CA PHE A 189 9.40 -28.28 9.14
C PHE A 189 10.44 -27.81 10.16
N GLY A 190 11.35 -26.93 9.76
CA GLY A 190 12.35 -26.36 10.68
C GLY A 190 11.70 -25.63 11.86
N ARG A 191 10.71 -24.79 11.59
CA ARG A 191 9.99 -24.05 12.63
C ARG A 191 9.19 -24.96 13.56
N PHE A 192 8.56 -26.02 13.06
CA PHE A 192 7.86 -27.01 13.89
C PHE A 192 8.81 -27.75 14.84
N GLN A 193 10.03 -28.07 14.40
CA GLN A 193 11.03 -28.70 15.27
C GLN A 193 11.53 -27.72 16.35
N GLU A 194 11.79 -26.47 15.99
CA GLU A 194 12.25 -25.44 16.94
C GLU A 194 11.25 -25.15 18.05
N VAL A 195 9.95 -25.19 17.75
CA VAL A 195 8.86 -24.95 18.72
C VAL A 195 8.45 -26.24 19.45
N GLY A 196 9.05 -27.40 19.12
CA GLY A 196 8.76 -28.67 19.77
C GLY A 196 7.45 -29.33 19.32
N LEU A 197 6.88 -28.92 18.19
CA LEU A 197 5.64 -29.45 17.59
C LEU A 197 5.90 -30.56 16.57
N GLY A 198 7.10 -31.14 16.54
CA GLY A 198 7.53 -32.10 15.51
C GLY A 198 6.69 -33.39 15.41
N GLY A 199 5.91 -33.73 16.44
CA GLY A 199 4.99 -34.88 16.44
C GLY A 199 3.55 -34.56 16.04
N GLU A 200 3.17 -33.28 15.97
CA GLU A 200 1.80 -32.84 15.75
C GLU A 200 1.46 -32.80 14.25
N SER A 201 1.20 -33.98 13.69
CA SER A 201 0.99 -34.15 12.24
C SER A 201 -0.24 -33.39 11.71
N GLU A 202 -1.31 -33.27 12.50
CA GLU A 202 -2.50 -32.51 12.10
C GLU A 202 -2.23 -31.00 12.03
N LEU A 203 -1.52 -30.45 13.02
CA LEU A 203 -1.14 -29.03 13.03
C LEU A 203 -0.18 -28.73 11.88
N PHE A 204 0.75 -29.64 11.59
CA PHE A 204 1.66 -29.51 10.46
C PHE A 204 0.90 -29.45 9.12
N ASN A 205 -0.03 -30.37 8.90
CA ASN A 205 -0.84 -30.40 7.68
C ASN A 205 -1.66 -29.11 7.52
N ARG A 206 -2.33 -28.65 8.59
CA ARG A 206 -3.09 -27.39 8.57
C ARG A 206 -2.21 -26.18 8.25
N ALA A 207 -1.05 -26.09 8.89
CA ALA A 207 -0.11 -25.01 8.65
C ALA A 207 0.42 -25.03 7.21
N SER A 208 0.71 -26.23 6.69
CA SER A 208 1.13 -26.44 5.29
C SER A 208 0.03 -26.01 4.32
N ASP A 209 -1.22 -26.38 4.56
CA ASP A 209 -2.36 -26.00 3.72
C ASP A 209 -2.56 -24.47 3.69
N THR A 210 -2.43 -23.82 4.84
CA THR A 210 -2.50 -22.36 4.95
C THR A 210 -1.39 -21.68 4.15
N LEU A 211 -0.14 -22.16 4.27
CA LEU A 211 0.98 -21.62 3.49
C LEU A 211 0.85 -21.87 1.99
N HIS A 212 0.41 -23.06 1.59
CA HIS A 212 0.16 -23.39 0.20
C HIS A 212 -0.93 -22.49 -0.38
N ARG A 213 -2.00 -22.24 0.37
CA ARG A 213 -3.07 -21.34 -0.04
C ARG A 213 -2.56 -19.91 -0.19
N LEU A 214 -1.75 -19.42 0.75
CA LEU A 214 -1.16 -18.08 0.67
C LEU A 214 -0.25 -17.95 -0.56
N TYR A 215 0.56 -18.97 -0.83
CA TYR A 215 1.39 -19.02 -2.03
C TYR A 215 0.56 -18.98 -3.31
N GLU A 216 -0.48 -19.82 -3.39
CA GLU A 216 -1.39 -19.88 -4.53
C GLU A 216 -2.04 -18.51 -4.78
N VAL A 217 -2.60 -17.88 -3.74
CA VAL A 217 -3.29 -16.58 -3.85
C VAL A 217 -2.36 -15.46 -4.31
N VAL A 218 -1.09 -15.48 -3.89
CA VAL A 218 -0.14 -14.41 -4.22
C VAL A 218 0.55 -14.63 -5.57
N HIS A 219 0.97 -15.86 -5.90
CA HIS A 219 1.78 -16.15 -7.09
C HIS A 219 0.97 -16.67 -8.28
N THR A 220 -0.06 -17.49 -8.03
CA THR A 220 -0.71 -18.28 -9.10
C THR A 220 -2.09 -17.74 -9.44
N ALA A 221 -2.86 -17.34 -8.43
CA ALA A 221 -4.23 -16.91 -8.58
C ALA A 221 -4.31 -15.60 -9.35
N ARG A 222 -5.12 -15.61 -10.41
CA ARG A 222 -5.42 -14.44 -11.25
C ARG A 222 -6.65 -13.72 -10.72
N ASN A 223 -6.61 -13.35 -9.44
CA ASN A 223 -7.72 -12.77 -8.70
C ASN A 223 -7.94 -11.27 -8.97
N LEU A 224 -6.99 -10.58 -9.63
CA LEU A 224 -7.12 -9.16 -9.96
C LEU A 224 -7.80 -8.98 -11.32
N THR A 225 -9.13 -8.90 -11.29
CA THR A 225 -9.93 -8.49 -12.45
C THR A 225 -9.72 -7.00 -12.68
N HIS A 226 -9.46 -6.59 -13.92
CA HIS A 226 -9.24 -5.18 -14.24
C HIS A 226 -9.86 -4.78 -15.58
N TYR A 227 -10.26 -3.52 -15.67
CA TYR A 227 -10.61 -2.84 -16.90
C TYR A 227 -9.52 -1.82 -17.22
N THR A 228 -9.02 -1.83 -18.46
CA THR A 228 -8.01 -0.86 -18.91
C THR A 228 -8.63 0.11 -19.92
N GLU A 229 -8.65 1.40 -19.57
CA GLU A 229 -8.91 2.48 -20.51
C GLU A 229 -7.62 2.86 -21.24
N ARG A 230 -7.70 2.96 -22.56
CA ARG A 230 -6.56 3.29 -23.44
C ARG A 230 -6.69 4.68 -24.06
N SER A 231 -7.85 5.31 -23.93
CA SER A 231 -8.07 6.68 -24.37
C SER A 231 -7.10 7.62 -23.65
N GLN A 232 -6.45 8.48 -24.41
CA GLN A 232 -5.56 9.52 -23.90
C GLN A 232 -6.29 10.85 -23.63
N GLU A 233 -7.63 10.85 -23.70
CA GLU A 233 -8.47 12.03 -23.42
C GLU A 233 -8.72 12.15 -21.92
N LEU A 234 -8.09 13.16 -21.30
CA LEU A 234 -8.20 13.38 -19.86
C LEU A 234 -9.66 13.56 -19.40
N ASP A 235 -10.47 14.30 -20.15
CA ASP A 235 -11.88 14.55 -19.80
C ASP A 235 -12.74 13.29 -19.81
N ARG A 236 -12.40 12.32 -20.67
CA ARG A 236 -13.08 11.02 -20.67
C ARG A 236 -12.68 10.22 -19.44
N VAL A 237 -11.38 10.14 -19.16
CA VAL A 237 -10.82 9.42 -18.01
C VAL A 237 -11.38 9.98 -16.69
N LEU A 238 -11.41 11.30 -16.54
CA LEU A 238 -11.97 11.97 -15.37
C LEU A 238 -13.47 11.71 -15.21
N ARG A 239 -14.24 11.73 -16.30
CA ARG A 239 -15.67 11.39 -16.24
C ARG A 239 -15.90 9.95 -15.78
N ILE A 240 -15.10 9.00 -16.26
CA ILE A 240 -15.16 7.61 -15.80
C ILE A 240 -14.83 7.55 -14.31
N PHE A 241 -13.73 8.17 -13.87
CA PHE A 241 -13.31 8.21 -12.47
C PHE A 241 -14.38 8.80 -11.55
N ILE A 242 -14.94 9.96 -11.91
CA ILE A 242 -15.99 10.61 -11.12
C ILE A 242 -17.21 9.70 -11.06
N ARG A 243 -17.72 9.24 -12.20
CA ARG A 243 -18.96 8.43 -12.25
C ARG A 243 -18.86 7.12 -11.49
N MET A 244 -17.70 6.48 -11.49
CA MET A 244 -17.50 5.22 -10.78
C MET A 244 -17.38 5.42 -9.26
N ASN A 245 -16.88 6.58 -8.82
CA ASN A 245 -16.72 6.91 -7.41
C ASN A 245 -17.89 7.72 -6.82
N SER A 246 -18.76 8.33 -7.63
CA SER A 246 -19.88 9.18 -7.20
C SER A 246 -21.21 8.45 -6.98
N GLY A 247 -21.19 7.12 -6.93
CA GLY A 247 -22.25 6.31 -6.30
C GLY A 247 -22.37 6.55 -4.78
N GLY A 248 -21.37 7.21 -4.17
CA GLY A 248 -21.46 7.87 -2.87
C GLY A 248 -20.69 9.19 -2.94
N ASP A 249 -21.32 10.30 -2.56
CA ASP A 249 -20.89 11.70 -2.55
C ASP A 249 -19.71 12.17 -3.45
N ARG A 250 -20.00 13.18 -4.28
CA ARG A 250 -19.08 13.79 -5.27
C ARG A 250 -17.72 14.13 -4.64
N PRO A 251 -16.59 13.64 -5.19
CA PRO A 251 -15.28 14.16 -4.80
C PRO A 251 -15.14 15.62 -5.25
N VAL A 252 -14.66 16.45 -4.34
CA VAL A 252 -14.30 17.86 -4.59
C VAL A 252 -13.20 17.90 -5.65
N LEU A 253 -13.46 18.63 -6.73
CA LEU A 253 -12.57 18.78 -7.88
C LEU A 253 -11.35 19.64 -7.49
N PHE A 254 -10.26 19.03 -7.02
CA PHE A 254 -8.97 19.72 -7.04
C PHE A 254 -8.50 19.78 -8.50
N ARG A 255 -8.33 21.01 -9.01
CA ARG A 255 -7.79 21.31 -10.34
C ARG A 255 -6.58 20.42 -10.63
N LEU A 256 -6.69 19.55 -11.63
CA LEU A 256 -5.53 19.13 -12.41
C LEU A 256 -5.03 20.38 -13.14
N ALA A 257 -4.12 21.11 -12.50
CA ALA A 257 -3.48 22.26 -13.13
C ALA A 257 -2.38 21.73 -14.07
N PRO A 258 -2.47 21.98 -15.40
CA PRO A 258 -1.31 21.82 -16.26
C PRO A 258 -0.22 22.77 -15.76
N GLN A 259 1.04 22.31 -15.75
CA GLN A 259 2.17 23.16 -15.39
C GLN A 259 2.19 24.36 -16.34
N ARG A 260 1.80 25.53 -15.84
CA ARG A 260 2.11 26.79 -16.51
C ARG A 260 3.63 26.94 -16.43
N ARG A 261 4.26 27.03 -17.61
CA ARG A 261 5.66 27.42 -17.76
C ARG A 261 5.88 28.73 -17.02
N CYS A 262 6.65 28.70 -15.93
CA CYS A 262 7.25 29.91 -15.39
C CYS A 262 8.41 30.30 -16.31
N CYS A 263 8.20 31.33 -17.12
CA CYS A 263 9.29 32.03 -17.79
C CYS A 263 10.22 32.67 -16.74
N PRO A 264 11.54 32.75 -16.98
CA PRO A 264 12.47 33.39 -16.07
C PRO A 264 12.37 34.92 -16.23
N VAL A 265 12.10 35.62 -15.13
CA VAL A 265 12.25 37.08 -15.08
C VAL A 265 13.72 37.39 -14.79
N VAL A 266 14.38 37.97 -15.79
CA VAL A 266 15.72 38.53 -15.72
C VAL A 266 15.70 39.83 -14.91
N GLY A 267 16.55 39.88 -13.87
CA GLY A 267 17.39 41.03 -13.53
C GLY A 267 16.75 42.34 -13.04
N ALA A 268 16.95 42.64 -11.75
CA ALA A 268 17.34 43.99 -11.32
C ALA A 268 17.99 43.93 -9.93
N ARG A 269 19.30 44.21 -9.88
CA ARG A 269 20.05 44.55 -8.66
C ARG A 269 19.52 45.87 -8.08
N ARG A 270 19.62 46.07 -6.75
CA ARG A 270 20.09 47.31 -6.11
C ARG A 270 20.50 47.06 -4.62
N PRO A 271 21.35 47.92 -4.03
CA PRO A 271 22.39 47.51 -3.08
C PRO A 271 22.09 47.82 -1.60
N SER A 272 23.00 47.29 -0.77
CA SER A 272 23.26 47.52 0.66
C SER A 272 23.20 48.97 1.15
N GLY A 273 22.75 49.17 2.39
CA GLY A 273 22.87 50.42 3.14
C GLY A 273 22.36 50.31 4.58
N ASP A 274 23.23 50.67 5.53
CA ASP A 274 23.18 50.47 6.98
C ASP A 274 22.15 51.27 7.80
N SER A 275 21.99 50.80 9.05
CA SER A 275 21.88 51.57 10.31
C SER A 275 20.53 52.13 10.82
N TRP A 276 20.14 51.61 11.99
CA TRP A 276 19.27 52.16 13.05
C TRP A 276 19.86 53.49 13.63
N PRO A 277 19.15 54.33 14.44
CA PRO A 277 18.25 53.91 15.53
C PRO A 277 17.03 54.79 15.93
N ARG A 278 16.29 54.20 16.87
CA ARG A 278 15.16 54.68 17.68
C ARG A 278 15.37 56.08 18.28
N ARG A 279 14.29 56.88 18.34
CA ARG A 279 14.02 57.78 19.48
C ARG A 279 12.57 57.69 19.94
N ARG A 280 12.46 57.55 21.26
CA ARG A 280 11.28 57.56 22.12
C ARG A 280 11.14 59.00 22.64
N VAL A 281 9.96 59.62 22.55
CA VAL A 281 9.57 60.80 23.35
C VAL A 281 8.05 60.76 23.57
N GLU A 282 7.63 60.40 24.78
CA GLU A 282 6.47 60.99 25.48
C GLU A 282 6.95 62.30 26.13
N PRO A 283 6.11 63.27 26.58
CA PRO A 283 4.78 63.06 27.21
C PRO A 283 3.70 64.14 26.96
N GLY A 284 2.51 63.96 27.55
CA GLY A 284 1.66 65.06 28.04
C GLY A 284 0.18 64.97 27.66
N GLY A 285 -0.66 64.53 28.62
CA GLY A 285 -2.12 64.53 28.56
C GLY A 285 -2.74 63.59 29.58
#